data_AF-A0A182N647-F1
#
_entry.id   AF-A0A182N647-F1
#
_cell.length_a   1.000
_cell.length_b   1.000
_cell.length_c   1.000
_cell.angle_alpha   90.00
_cell.angle_beta   90.00
_cell.angle_gamma   90.00
#
_symmetry.space_group_name_H-M   'P 1'
#
loop_
_entity.id
_entity.type
_entity.pdbx_description
1 polymer ?
#
loop_
_entity_poly.entity_id
_entity_poly.type
_entity_poly.pdbx_seq_one_letter_code
_entity_poly.pdbx_strand_id
1 'polypeptide(L)'
;FVLTITTRVLVWEFCIRYFTINLVCTRTGKRSKMVKKAVSELQTRLQAINDEMEFYVELFNIPESKQDEEDDSEYLLETEGKPKKMIPKAEENSDEDTTDRLTVKANKITGKHHGRKGKAGTDGKNAERKKLKKDKELKKKLKNINLKAIKQEQDRSKLIEHKPLKLKQEKKSGPVFNAEGKIVFSKFQLDEHDVKKKGIETDTKKLLKKVLDNKKQLTELKQSGELDKYAEIKKKQAWEKAMAKTAGQKVRDDPELLAKKVVQRKKDIQKSKKKWDERLEKIEHQKKQKQEKRQSNINDRKKQKKTTKLKRASKKGRIIPGF
;
A
#
# COMPACT_ATOMS: atom_id res chain seq x y z
N PHE A 1 41.05 -14.99 64.82
CA PHE A 1 41.28 -16.42 64.56
C PHE A 1 40.10 -17.33 64.92
N VAL A 2 39.10 -16.89 65.70
CA VAL A 2 37.95 -17.74 66.11
C VAL A 2 36.79 -17.72 65.09
N LEU A 3 36.63 -16.66 64.28
CA LEU A 3 35.54 -16.56 63.28
C LEU A 3 35.79 -17.29 61.94
N THR A 4 36.99 -17.80 61.68
CA THR A 4 37.30 -18.52 60.44
C THR A 4 37.17 -20.04 60.54
N ILE A 5 37.03 -20.57 61.76
CA ILE A 5 36.91 -22.02 62.00
C ILE A 5 35.43 -22.45 61.96
N THR A 6 34.52 -21.62 62.46
CA THR A 6 33.08 -21.92 62.51
C THR A 6 32.41 -21.97 61.13
N THR A 7 32.87 -21.16 60.17
CA THR A 7 32.35 -21.18 58.79
C THR A 7 32.80 -22.40 58.00
N ARG A 8 34.00 -22.95 58.27
CA ARG A 8 34.49 -24.17 57.62
C ARG A 8 33.76 -25.44 58.08
N VAL A 9 33.36 -25.51 59.35
CA VAL A 9 32.60 -26.66 59.88
C VAL A 9 31.17 -26.70 59.32
N LEU A 10 30.52 -25.54 59.17
CA LEU A 10 29.17 -25.45 58.58
C LEU A 10 29.13 -25.83 57.10
N VAL A 11 30.16 -25.48 56.32
CA VAL A 11 30.25 -25.89 54.90
C VAL A 11 30.50 -27.39 54.78
N TRP A 12 31.26 -27.98 55.69
CA TRP A 12 31.53 -29.42 55.69
C TRP A 12 30.30 -30.25 56.08
N GLU A 13 29.54 -29.84 57.09
CA GLU A 13 28.26 -30.49 57.44
C GLU A 13 27.21 -30.36 56.33
N PHE A 14 27.18 -29.23 55.62
CA PHE A 14 26.25 -29.06 54.50
C PHE A 14 26.61 -29.96 53.32
N CYS A 15 27.89 -30.15 53.02
CA CYS A 15 28.35 -31.09 51.99
C CYS A 15 28.07 -32.56 52.35
N ILE A 16 28.22 -32.97 53.61
CA ILE A 16 27.94 -34.35 54.06
C ILE A 16 26.43 -34.63 54.02
N ARG A 17 25.57 -33.67 54.39
CA ARG A 17 24.10 -33.80 54.26
C ARG A 17 23.65 -33.85 52.79
N TYR A 18 24.26 -33.06 51.91
CA TYR A 18 23.93 -33.10 50.48
C TYR A 18 24.39 -34.40 49.80
N PHE A 19 25.52 -34.97 50.23
CA PHE A 19 26.04 -36.22 49.68
C PHE A 19 25.24 -37.44 50.16
N THR A 20 24.80 -37.45 51.42
CA THR A 20 23.94 -38.52 51.97
C THR A 20 22.53 -38.50 51.37
N ILE A 21 21.95 -37.33 51.07
CA ILE A 21 20.66 -37.23 50.36
C ILE A 21 20.75 -37.75 48.93
N ASN A 22 21.85 -37.49 48.22
CA ASN A 22 22.06 -38.02 46.86
C ASN A 22 22.38 -39.53 46.84
N LEU A 23 23.02 -40.07 47.89
CA LEU A 23 23.33 -41.49 47.96
C LEU A 23 22.13 -42.37 48.34
N VAL A 24 21.10 -41.81 48.99
CA VAL A 24 19.85 -42.54 49.32
C VAL A 24 18.88 -42.60 48.13
N CYS A 25 19.07 -41.78 47.10
CA CYS A 25 18.16 -41.68 45.96
C CYS A 25 18.35 -42.79 44.89
N THR A 26 19.36 -43.65 45.02
CA THR A 26 19.61 -44.76 44.07
C THR A 26 18.96 -46.09 44.47
N ARG A 27 18.22 -46.14 45.59
CA ARG A 27 17.66 -47.41 46.14
C ARG A 27 16.13 -47.56 46.06
N THR A 28 15.45 -46.94 45.08
CA THR A 28 13.97 -47.06 44.97
C THR A 28 13.46 -47.40 43.56
N GLY A 29 13.74 -48.62 43.09
CA GLY A 29 13.07 -49.19 41.90
C GLY A 29 11.54 -49.24 41.98
N LYS A 30 10.94 -49.11 43.17
CA LYS A 30 9.48 -49.00 43.39
C LYS A 30 8.88 -47.68 42.85
N ARG A 31 9.57 -46.54 42.97
CA ARG A 31 9.07 -45.26 42.43
C ARG A 31 9.08 -45.24 40.91
N SER A 32 10.10 -45.82 40.28
CA SER A 32 10.17 -45.96 38.82
C SER A 32 9.04 -46.83 38.25
N LYS A 33 8.69 -47.94 38.92
CA LYS A 33 7.56 -48.80 38.50
C LYS A 33 6.20 -48.10 38.61
N MET A 34 5.95 -47.32 39.66
CA MET A 34 4.70 -46.56 39.79
C MET A 34 4.58 -45.45 38.74
N VAL A 35 5.67 -44.74 38.43
CA VAL A 35 5.67 -43.72 37.36
C VAL A 35 5.43 -44.36 36.00
N LYS A 36 6.06 -45.50 35.69
CA LYS A 36 5.80 -46.24 34.43
C LYS A 36 4.34 -46.71 34.33
N LYS A 37 3.76 -47.17 35.44
CA LYS A 37 2.34 -47.56 35.49
C LYS A 37 1.40 -46.37 35.27
N ALA A 38 1.69 -45.22 35.88
CA ALA A 38 0.92 -43.99 35.67
C ALA A 38 1.02 -43.48 34.22
N VAL A 39 2.19 -43.59 33.60
CA VAL A 39 2.40 -43.23 32.19
C VAL A 39 1.64 -44.19 31.27
N SER A 40 1.65 -45.49 31.53
CA SER A 40 0.88 -46.45 30.73
C SER A 40 -0.63 -46.23 30.87
N GLU A 41 -1.12 -45.95 32.09
CA GLU A 41 -2.53 -45.63 32.33
C GLU A 41 -2.94 -44.33 31.62
N LEU A 42 -2.08 -43.30 31.64
CA LEU A 42 -2.31 -42.05 30.91
C LEU A 42 -2.34 -42.28 29.40
N GLN A 43 -1.45 -43.12 28.87
CA GLN A 43 -1.43 -43.49 27.46
C GLN A 43 -2.69 -44.26 27.06
N THR A 44 -3.19 -45.14 27.93
CA THR A 44 -4.43 -45.89 27.66
C THR A 44 -5.64 -44.96 27.65
N ARG A 45 -5.68 -43.96 28.56
CA ARG A 45 -6.73 -42.93 28.57
C ARG A 45 -6.68 -42.02 27.35
N LEU A 46 -5.48 -41.60 26.92
CA LEU A 46 -5.30 -40.80 25.71
C LEU A 46 -5.75 -41.58 24.47
N GLN A 47 -5.44 -42.88 24.40
CA GLN A 47 -5.90 -43.74 23.32
C GLN A 47 -7.43 -43.85 23.32
N ALA A 48 -8.05 -44.09 24.48
CA ALA A 48 -9.51 -44.15 24.59
C ALA A 48 -10.21 -42.83 24.17
N ILE A 49 -9.63 -41.67 24.51
CA ILE A 49 -10.15 -40.37 24.07
C ILE A 49 -10.00 -40.19 22.55
N ASN A 50 -8.87 -40.60 21.97
CA ASN A 50 -8.70 -40.55 20.53
C ASN A 50 -9.69 -41.48 19.82
N ASP A 51 -9.90 -42.70 20.32
CA ASP A 51 -10.86 -43.65 19.75
C ASP A 51 -12.30 -43.13 19.85
N GLU A 52 -12.65 -42.45 20.95
CA GLU A 52 -13.94 -41.77 21.13
C GLU A 52 -14.11 -40.59 20.15
N MET A 53 -13.05 -39.82 19.92
CA MET A 53 -13.06 -38.74 18.93
C MET A 53 -13.20 -39.26 17.49
N GLU A 54 -12.49 -40.35 17.14
CA GLU A 54 -12.63 -41.04 15.85
C GLU A 54 -14.07 -41.55 15.66
N PHE A 55 -14.65 -42.18 16.69
CA PHE A 55 -16.04 -42.62 16.67
C PHE A 55 -17.02 -41.46 16.42
N TYR A 56 -16.81 -40.30 17.05
CA TYR A 56 -17.65 -39.12 16.79
C TYR A 56 -17.44 -38.54 15.38
N VAL A 57 -16.21 -38.52 14.86
CA VAL A 57 -15.91 -38.04 13.50
C VAL A 57 -16.60 -38.94 12.46
N GLU A 58 -16.59 -40.25 12.68
CA GLU A 58 -17.24 -41.25 11.82
C GLU A 58 -18.78 -41.17 11.93
N LEU A 59 -19.33 -41.03 13.14
CA LEU A 59 -20.78 -40.94 13.37
C LEU A 59 -21.41 -39.69 12.72
N PHE A 60 -20.69 -38.57 12.72
CA PHE A 60 -21.18 -37.32 12.15
C PHE A 60 -20.89 -37.17 10.64
N ASN A 61 -20.20 -38.13 9.99
CA ASN A 61 -19.79 -38.06 8.58
C ASN A 61 -19.37 -36.64 8.20
N ILE A 62 -18.54 -36.01 9.04
CA ILE A 62 -18.07 -34.66 8.81
C ILE A 62 -17.32 -34.74 7.48
N PRO A 63 -17.78 -34.06 6.42
CA PRO A 63 -17.05 -34.07 5.16
C PRO A 63 -15.65 -33.58 5.49
N GLU A 64 -14.63 -34.41 5.22
CA GLU A 64 -13.24 -33.98 5.30
C GLU A 64 -13.20 -32.63 4.60
N SER A 65 -12.82 -31.59 5.35
CA SER A 65 -12.70 -30.26 4.80
C SER A 65 -11.89 -30.45 3.54
N LYS A 66 -12.46 -30.11 2.37
CA LYS A 66 -11.77 -30.20 1.09
C LYS A 66 -10.36 -29.72 1.37
N GLN A 67 -9.40 -30.65 1.29
CA GLN A 67 -8.05 -30.23 1.00
C GLN A 67 -8.22 -29.63 -0.38
N ASP A 68 -8.44 -28.32 -0.40
CA ASP A 68 -8.11 -27.54 -1.55
C ASP A 68 -6.61 -27.82 -1.68
N GLU A 69 -6.27 -28.86 -2.43
CA GLU A 69 -5.11 -28.89 -3.30
C GLU A 69 -5.28 -27.65 -4.19
N GLU A 70 -5.12 -26.46 -3.59
CA GLU A 70 -4.76 -25.24 -4.29
C GLU A 70 -3.40 -25.62 -4.86
N ASP A 71 -3.45 -26.15 -6.08
CA ASP A 71 -2.30 -26.35 -6.92
C ASP A 71 -1.56 -25.01 -6.96
N ASP A 72 -0.54 -24.89 -6.11
CA ASP A 72 0.29 -23.70 -5.96
C ASP A 72 0.98 -23.34 -7.30
N SER A 73 0.92 -24.23 -8.30
CA SER A 73 1.34 -23.96 -9.67
C SER A 73 0.41 -22.97 -10.40
N GLU A 74 -0.89 -22.88 -10.07
CA GLU A 74 -1.79 -21.85 -10.63
C GLU A 74 -1.40 -20.43 -10.17
N TYR A 75 -0.73 -20.32 -9.01
CA TYR A 75 -0.19 -19.06 -8.50
C TYR A 75 1.14 -18.64 -9.15
N LEU A 76 1.77 -19.53 -9.93
CA LEU A 76 2.95 -19.29 -10.73
C LEU A 76 2.56 -19.14 -12.21
N LEU A 77 2.01 -17.98 -12.55
CA LEU A 77 1.94 -17.54 -13.95
C LEU A 77 3.33 -17.67 -14.60
N GLU A 78 3.44 -18.60 -15.54
CA GLU A 78 4.51 -18.65 -16.52
C GLU A 78 4.58 -17.27 -17.19
N THR A 79 5.77 -16.69 -17.17
CA THR A 79 6.01 -15.41 -17.83
C THR A 79 6.14 -15.65 -19.32
N GLU A 80 5.02 -15.91 -19.99
CA GLU A 80 4.94 -15.66 -21.42
C GLU A 80 5.12 -14.15 -21.65
N GLY A 81 6.00 -13.83 -22.58
CA GLY A 81 6.52 -12.49 -22.83
C GLY A 81 5.40 -11.46 -22.95
N LYS A 82 5.58 -10.33 -22.25
CA LYS A 82 4.73 -9.13 -22.41
C LYS A 82 4.44 -8.90 -23.90
N PRO A 83 3.16 -8.86 -24.33
CA PRO A 83 2.87 -8.42 -25.68
C PRO A 83 3.35 -6.98 -25.82
N LYS A 84 4.32 -6.76 -26.71
CA LYS A 84 4.68 -5.42 -27.18
C LYS A 84 3.39 -4.81 -27.72
N LYS A 85 2.88 -3.76 -27.04
CA LYS A 85 1.83 -2.93 -27.59
C LYS A 85 2.33 -2.36 -28.92
N MET A 86 1.80 -2.87 -30.02
CA MET A 86 1.96 -2.25 -31.32
C MET A 86 1.28 -0.89 -31.23
N ILE A 87 2.08 0.16 -31.23
CA ILE A 87 1.60 1.53 -31.44
C ILE A 87 1.17 1.55 -32.91
N PRO A 88 -0.11 1.80 -33.25
CA PRO A 88 -0.49 1.93 -34.65
C PRO A 88 0.35 3.04 -35.27
N LYS A 89 1.05 2.69 -36.36
CA LYS A 89 1.81 3.64 -37.17
C LYS A 89 0.79 4.66 -37.70
N ALA A 90 1.04 5.94 -37.47
CA ALA A 90 0.17 7.00 -37.94
C ALA A 90 0.07 6.88 -39.47
N GLU A 91 -1.14 6.63 -39.98
CA GLU A 91 -1.44 6.73 -41.39
C GLU A 91 -1.14 8.17 -41.83
N GLU A 92 -0.39 8.33 -42.92
CA GLU A 92 -0.24 9.61 -43.60
C GLU A 92 -1.63 10.04 -44.07
N ASN A 93 -2.27 10.89 -43.28
CA ASN A 93 -3.51 11.51 -43.68
C ASN A 93 -3.15 12.53 -44.77
N SER A 94 -3.87 12.50 -45.88
CA SER A 94 -3.74 13.47 -46.98
C SER A 94 -3.65 14.90 -46.42
N ASP A 95 -2.82 15.74 -47.04
CA ASP A 95 -2.66 17.14 -46.62
C ASP A 95 -4.01 17.87 -46.55
N GLU A 96 -4.96 17.48 -47.40
CA GLU A 96 -6.35 17.99 -47.41
C GLU A 96 -7.08 17.69 -46.08
N ASP A 97 -7.02 16.45 -45.58
CA ASP A 97 -7.64 16.05 -44.30
C ASP A 97 -7.02 16.80 -43.11
N THR A 98 -5.72 17.09 -43.18
CA THR A 98 -5.02 17.87 -42.16
C THR A 98 -5.49 19.33 -42.17
N THR A 99 -5.64 19.93 -43.35
CA THR A 99 -6.17 21.31 -43.49
C THR A 99 -7.61 21.42 -43.00
N ASP A 100 -8.48 20.47 -43.34
CA ASP A 100 -9.87 20.44 -42.88
C ASP A 100 -9.96 20.27 -41.36
N ARG A 101 -9.09 19.45 -40.78
CA ARG A 101 -9.00 19.33 -39.32
C ARG A 101 -8.53 20.62 -38.66
N LEU A 102 -7.62 21.36 -39.28
CA LEU A 102 -7.14 22.66 -38.80
C LEU A 102 -8.22 23.74 -38.91
N THR A 103 -8.98 23.80 -40.01
CA THR A 103 -10.08 24.77 -40.19
C THR A 103 -11.21 24.52 -39.18
N VAL A 104 -11.60 23.26 -38.96
CA VAL A 104 -12.58 22.88 -37.92
C VAL A 104 -12.08 23.24 -36.53
N LYS A 105 -10.78 23.07 -36.25
CA LYS A 105 -10.17 23.42 -34.97
C LYS A 105 -10.12 24.95 -34.77
N ALA A 106 -9.79 25.71 -35.80
CA ALA A 106 -9.80 27.17 -35.79
C ALA A 106 -11.21 27.71 -35.54
N ASN A 107 -12.22 27.22 -36.27
CA ASN A 107 -13.63 27.59 -36.08
C ASN A 107 -14.16 27.26 -34.67
N LYS A 108 -13.66 26.18 -34.07
CA LYS A 108 -14.00 25.80 -32.68
C LYS A 108 -13.33 26.70 -31.64
N ILE A 109 -12.12 27.19 -31.93
CA ILE A 109 -11.40 28.15 -31.08
C ILE A 109 -12.08 29.53 -31.15
N THR A 110 -12.37 30.02 -32.36
CA THR A 110 -13.05 31.30 -32.56
C THR A 110 -14.45 31.27 -31.97
N GLY A 111 -15.25 30.21 -32.19
CA GLY A 111 -16.59 30.08 -31.60
C GLY A 111 -16.57 30.07 -30.06
N LYS A 112 -15.58 29.42 -29.43
CA LYS A 112 -15.40 29.45 -27.96
C LYS A 112 -14.94 30.81 -27.46
N HIS A 113 -14.14 31.54 -28.23
CA HIS A 113 -13.68 32.88 -27.88
C HIS A 113 -14.84 33.89 -27.90
N HIS A 114 -15.67 33.86 -28.94
CA HIS A 114 -16.88 34.69 -29.04
C HIS A 114 -17.90 34.34 -27.93
N GLY A 115 -18.08 33.05 -27.62
CA GLY A 115 -18.92 32.61 -26.50
C GLY A 115 -18.39 32.98 -25.11
N ARG A 116 -17.08 33.21 -24.95
CA ARG A 116 -16.48 33.74 -23.70
C ARG A 116 -16.66 35.26 -23.58
N LYS A 117 -16.50 36.02 -24.67
CA LYS A 117 -16.77 37.47 -24.67
C LYS A 117 -18.22 37.80 -24.36
N GLY A 118 -19.18 37.05 -24.91
CA GLY A 118 -20.61 37.24 -24.62
C GLY A 118 -21.05 36.91 -23.18
N LYS A 119 -20.24 36.15 -22.42
CA LYS A 119 -20.52 35.76 -21.02
C LYS A 119 -19.80 36.60 -19.98
N ALA A 120 -18.88 37.47 -20.40
CA ALA A 120 -18.14 38.35 -19.49
C ALA A 120 -18.97 39.57 -19.03
N GLY A 121 -20.06 39.90 -19.71
CA GLY A 121 -20.89 41.07 -19.41
C GLY A 121 -21.90 40.90 -18.26
N THR A 122 -22.25 39.67 -17.86
CA THR A 122 -23.36 39.41 -16.92
C THR A 122 -22.93 38.93 -15.52
N ASP A 123 -21.64 38.65 -15.28
CA ASP A 123 -21.15 37.96 -14.07
C ASP A 123 -20.04 38.73 -13.31
N GLY A 124 -19.93 40.05 -13.47
CA GLY A 124 -18.90 40.87 -12.81
C GLY A 124 -18.83 40.69 -11.29
N LYS A 125 -19.99 40.62 -10.63
CA LYS A 125 -20.11 40.40 -9.17
C LYS A 125 -19.64 39.01 -8.73
N ASN A 126 -19.78 37.98 -9.58
CA ASN A 126 -19.32 36.63 -9.29
C ASN A 126 -17.80 36.47 -9.47
N ALA A 127 -17.22 37.17 -10.43
CA ALA A 127 -15.77 37.21 -10.64
C ALA A 127 -15.05 37.92 -9.48
N GLU A 128 -15.61 39.04 -9.02
CA GLU A 128 -15.09 39.80 -7.89
C GLU A 128 -15.19 39.02 -6.57
N ARG A 129 -16.32 38.33 -6.33
CA ARG A 129 -16.49 37.42 -5.19
C ARG A 129 -15.49 36.26 -5.20
N LYS A 130 -15.13 35.73 -6.37
CA LYS A 130 -14.09 34.70 -6.52
C LYS A 130 -12.69 35.24 -6.25
N LYS A 131 -12.37 36.46 -6.68
CA LYS A 131 -11.09 37.13 -6.37
C LYS A 131 -10.95 37.38 -4.87
N LEU A 132 -11.99 37.95 -4.23
CA LEU A 132 -12.03 38.18 -2.79
C LEU A 132 -11.89 36.89 -1.96
N LYS A 133 -12.48 35.77 -2.41
CA LYS A 133 -12.29 34.47 -1.75
C LYS A 133 -10.83 33.99 -1.82
N LYS A 134 -10.17 34.13 -2.97
CA LYS A 134 -8.76 33.76 -3.15
C LYS A 134 -7.84 34.61 -2.29
N ASP A 135 -8.08 35.93 -2.21
CA ASP A 135 -7.31 36.83 -1.35
C ASP A 135 -7.48 36.51 0.14
N LYS A 136 -8.71 36.21 0.58
CA LYS A 136 -8.95 35.75 1.96
C LYS A 136 -8.21 34.46 2.27
N GLU A 137 -8.10 33.54 1.32
CA GLU A 137 -7.39 32.28 1.50
C GLU A 137 -5.87 32.46 1.53
N LEU A 138 -5.32 33.32 0.67
CA LEU A 138 -3.91 33.69 0.68
C LEU A 138 -3.53 34.39 1.99
N LYS A 139 -4.34 35.34 2.47
CA LYS A 139 -4.14 35.99 3.78
C LYS A 139 -4.15 34.98 4.94
N LYS A 140 -5.04 33.98 4.91
CA LYS A 140 -5.05 32.89 5.91
C LYS A 140 -3.77 32.04 5.85
N LYS A 141 -3.30 31.70 4.65
CA LYS A 141 -2.04 30.94 4.46
C LYS A 141 -0.83 31.72 4.97
N LEU A 142 -0.74 33.01 4.69
CA LEU A 142 0.33 33.88 5.19
C LEU A 142 0.32 33.98 6.72
N LYS A 143 -0.86 34.16 7.35
CA LYS A 143 -0.99 34.15 8.82
C LYS A 143 -0.54 32.83 9.42
N ASN A 144 -0.90 31.70 8.81
CA ASN A 144 -0.48 30.38 9.28
C ASN A 144 1.02 30.14 9.13
N ILE A 145 1.65 30.67 8.08
CA ILE A 145 3.11 30.62 7.90
C ILE A 145 3.79 31.47 8.98
N ASN A 146 3.32 32.68 9.22
CA ASN A 146 3.87 33.55 10.27
C ASN A 146 3.70 32.95 11.68
N LEU A 147 2.54 32.36 11.98
CA LEU A 147 2.32 31.65 13.25
C LEU A 147 3.25 30.46 13.43
N LYS A 148 3.54 29.71 12.36
CA LYS A 148 4.50 28.60 12.39
C LYS A 148 5.94 29.10 12.57
N ALA A 149 6.31 30.20 11.91
CA ALA A 149 7.63 30.81 12.08
C ALA A 149 7.84 31.29 13.52
N ILE A 150 6.85 31.98 14.12
CA ILE A 150 6.89 32.43 15.52
C ILE A 150 6.98 31.22 16.46
N LYS A 151 6.19 30.17 16.23
CA LYS A 151 6.24 28.95 17.05
C LYS A 151 7.60 28.25 16.94
N GLN A 152 8.18 28.21 15.74
CA GLN A 152 9.51 27.66 15.50
C GLN A 152 10.62 28.50 16.14
N GLU A 153 10.46 29.83 16.20
CA GLU A 153 11.37 30.73 16.95
C GLU A 153 11.22 30.55 18.46
N GLN A 154 10.01 30.38 18.99
CA GLN A 154 9.77 30.09 20.40
C GLN A 154 10.33 28.71 20.81
N ASP A 155 10.19 27.71 19.95
CA ASP A 155 10.78 26.39 20.17
C ASP A 155 12.31 26.43 20.07
N ARG A 156 12.86 27.30 19.20
CA ARG A 156 14.30 27.57 19.13
C ARG A 156 14.81 28.34 20.35
N SER A 157 14.09 29.34 20.84
CA SER A 157 14.49 30.11 22.02
C SER A 157 14.48 29.25 23.29
N LYS A 158 13.53 28.30 23.40
CA LYS A 158 13.52 27.29 24.48
C LYS A 158 14.70 26.30 24.42
N LEU A 159 15.35 26.17 23.27
CA LEU A 159 16.53 25.34 23.04
C LEU A 159 17.86 26.12 23.19
N ILE A 160 17.82 27.44 23.35
CA ILE A 160 19.01 28.34 23.37
C ILE A 160 19.32 28.87 24.79
N GLU A 161 18.79 28.26 25.85
CA GLU A 161 19.36 28.45 27.20
C GLU A 161 20.61 27.56 27.39
N HIS A 162 21.63 27.72 26.55
CA HIS A 162 23.04 27.45 26.89
C HIS A 162 23.98 28.00 25.80
N LYS A 163 24.77 29.02 26.21
CA LYS A 163 26.04 29.52 25.64
C LYS A 163 25.97 30.44 24.41
N PRO A 164 26.47 31.70 24.49
CA PRO A 164 26.48 32.64 23.36
C PRO A 164 27.74 32.46 22.50
N LEU A 165 27.57 32.36 21.18
CA LEU A 165 28.66 32.48 20.21
C LEU A 165 28.23 33.33 19.01
N LYS A 166 29.18 34.15 18.58
CA LYS A 166 29.06 35.40 17.81
C LYS A 166 28.42 35.24 16.42
N LEU A 167 27.56 36.21 16.07
CA LEU A 167 27.01 36.43 14.74
C LEU A 167 28.13 36.81 13.75
N LYS A 168 28.33 36.00 12.71
CA LYS A 168 29.17 36.31 11.56
C LYS A 168 28.28 36.83 10.43
N GLN A 169 28.56 38.03 9.94
CA GLN A 169 27.81 38.71 8.88
C GLN A 169 27.89 37.95 7.54
N GLU A 170 26.74 37.68 6.92
CA GLU A 170 26.67 37.05 5.59
C GLU A 170 26.90 38.10 4.49
N LYS A 171 27.95 37.91 3.68
CA LYS A 171 28.14 38.61 2.41
C LYS A 171 27.35 37.88 1.31
N LYS A 172 26.56 38.62 0.54
CA LYS A 172 25.87 38.10 -0.65
C LYS A 172 26.91 37.72 -1.71
N SER A 173 27.13 36.42 -1.92
CA SER A 173 27.97 35.92 -3.02
C SER A 173 27.19 35.91 -4.33
N GLY A 174 27.81 36.36 -5.43
CA GLY A 174 27.26 36.26 -6.77
C GLY A 174 27.08 34.80 -7.25
N PRO A 175 26.59 34.59 -8.49
CA PRO A 175 26.38 33.25 -9.04
C PRO A 175 27.70 32.46 -9.08
N VAL A 176 27.77 31.34 -8.35
CA VAL A 176 28.95 30.46 -8.33
C VAL A 176 28.84 29.49 -9.51
N PHE A 177 29.77 29.60 -10.44
CA PHE A 177 29.93 28.67 -11.57
C PHE A 177 30.81 27.51 -11.12
N ASN A 178 30.41 26.27 -11.46
CA ASN A 178 31.30 25.12 -11.32
C ASN A 178 32.42 25.21 -12.38
N ALA A 179 33.55 24.53 -12.14
CA ALA A 179 34.71 24.51 -13.04
C ALA A 179 34.40 24.10 -14.50
N GLU A 180 33.24 23.48 -14.75
CA GLU A 180 32.76 23.05 -16.07
C GLU A 180 31.86 24.06 -16.80
N GLY A 181 31.71 25.30 -16.32
CA GLY A 181 30.92 26.29 -17.07
C GLY A 181 29.39 26.08 -16.99
N LYS A 182 28.89 25.24 -16.08
CA LYS A 182 27.45 24.99 -15.94
C LYS A 182 26.86 25.88 -14.84
N ILE A 183 25.78 26.61 -15.17
CA ILE A 183 25.03 27.41 -14.20
C ILE A 183 24.33 26.47 -13.24
N VAL A 184 24.84 26.38 -12.01
CA VAL A 184 24.23 25.59 -10.95
C VAL A 184 23.26 26.47 -10.17
N PHE A 185 21.96 26.18 -10.26
CA PHE A 185 21.00 26.77 -9.35
C PHE A 185 21.27 26.20 -7.95
N SER A 186 21.65 27.05 -7.00
CA SER A 186 22.15 26.70 -5.65
C SER A 186 21.19 25.86 -4.79
N LYS A 187 20.07 25.39 -5.34
CA LYS A 187 19.07 24.59 -4.64
C LYS A 187 19.02 23.13 -5.07
N PHE A 188 19.64 22.73 -6.19
CA PHE A 188 19.69 21.32 -6.59
C PHE A 188 20.92 21.07 -7.47
N GLN A 189 21.93 20.42 -6.90
CA GLN A 189 22.99 19.73 -7.62
C GLN A 189 22.57 18.26 -7.69
N LEU A 190 22.42 17.70 -8.89
CA LEU A 190 22.29 16.26 -9.08
C LEU A 190 23.68 15.77 -9.49
N ASP A 191 24.41 15.23 -8.53
CA ASP A 191 25.69 14.59 -8.82
C ASP A 191 25.43 13.37 -9.70
N GLU A 192 26.12 13.29 -10.84
CA GLU A 192 26.01 12.19 -11.81
C GLU A 192 26.49 10.84 -11.23
N HIS A 193 27.15 10.86 -10.07
CA HIS A 193 27.65 9.69 -9.33
C HIS A 193 26.74 9.20 -8.21
N ASP A 194 25.53 9.74 -8.06
CA ASP A 194 24.56 9.24 -7.08
C ASP A 194 23.90 7.94 -7.61
N VAL A 195 24.70 6.87 -7.69
CA VAL A 195 24.22 5.53 -8.00
C VAL A 195 23.18 5.19 -6.94
N LYS A 196 21.91 5.21 -7.34
CA LYS A 196 20.77 4.88 -6.49
C LYS A 196 21.11 3.62 -5.70
N LYS A 197 21.45 3.78 -4.42
CA LYS A 197 21.57 2.65 -3.49
C LYS A 197 20.29 1.87 -3.68
N LYS A 198 20.38 0.62 -4.13
CA LYS A 198 19.20 -0.23 -4.36
C LYS A 198 18.45 -0.23 -3.04
N GLY A 199 17.34 0.50 -2.99
CA GLY A 199 16.55 0.60 -1.77
C GLY A 199 16.18 -0.80 -1.32
N ILE A 200 16.03 -0.99 -0.01
CA ILE A 200 15.56 -2.25 0.59
C ILE A 200 14.36 -2.73 -0.24
N GLU A 201 14.42 -3.94 -0.78
CA GLU A 201 13.37 -4.46 -1.65
C GLU A 201 12.00 -4.38 -0.97
N THR A 202 11.14 -3.50 -1.48
CA THR A 202 9.82 -3.24 -0.89
C THR A 202 8.72 -4.12 -1.47
N ASP A 203 9.00 -4.88 -2.53
CA ASP A 203 8.02 -5.69 -3.25
C ASP A 203 7.61 -6.92 -2.42
N THR A 204 6.40 -6.90 -1.87
CA THR A 204 5.88 -7.95 -0.98
C THR A 204 5.88 -9.35 -1.61
N LYS A 205 5.65 -9.45 -2.93
CA LYS A 205 5.68 -10.73 -3.66
C LYS A 205 7.09 -11.32 -3.74
N LYS A 206 8.08 -10.49 -4.07
CA LYS A 206 9.49 -10.94 -4.16
C LYS A 206 9.99 -11.36 -2.78
N LEU A 207 9.61 -10.60 -1.76
CA LEU A 207 9.95 -10.89 -0.38
C LEU A 207 9.32 -12.20 0.11
N LEU A 208 8.05 -12.46 -0.25
CA LEU A 208 7.39 -13.74 0.03
C LEU A 208 8.12 -14.90 -0.65
N LYS A 209 8.50 -14.75 -1.94
CA LYS A 209 9.28 -15.77 -2.66
C LYS A 209 10.59 -16.08 -1.94
N LYS A 210 11.38 -15.06 -1.60
CA LYS A 210 12.63 -15.22 -0.84
C LYS A 210 12.43 -15.96 0.48
N VAL A 211 11.38 -15.65 1.23
CA VAL A 211 11.06 -16.34 2.49
C VAL A 211 10.74 -17.82 2.23
N LEU A 212 9.96 -18.11 1.20
CA LEU A 212 9.61 -19.49 0.83
C LEU A 212 10.83 -20.26 0.33
N ASP A 213 11.66 -19.68 -0.54
CA ASP A 213 12.87 -20.29 -1.07
C ASP A 213 13.87 -20.62 0.06
N ASN A 214 14.07 -19.69 1.00
CA ASN A 214 14.90 -19.93 2.18
C ASN A 214 14.36 -21.07 3.06
N LYS A 215 13.03 -21.17 3.21
CA LYS A 215 12.40 -22.29 3.94
C LYS A 215 12.61 -23.62 3.21
N LYS A 216 12.45 -23.64 1.88
CA LYS A 216 12.67 -24.83 1.04
C LYS A 216 14.11 -25.33 1.15
N GLN A 217 15.08 -24.44 1.02
CA GLN A 217 16.49 -24.79 1.20
C GLN A 217 16.79 -25.38 2.60
N LEU A 218 16.19 -24.81 3.65
CA LEU A 218 16.32 -25.34 5.01
C LEU A 218 15.64 -26.71 5.20
N THR A 219 14.52 -26.97 4.51
CA THR A 219 13.85 -28.27 4.57
C THR A 219 14.61 -29.33 3.77
N GLU A 220 15.16 -28.97 2.61
CA GLU A 220 15.98 -29.86 1.77
C GLU A 220 17.24 -30.32 2.52
N LEU A 221 17.96 -29.39 3.17
CA LEU A 221 19.12 -29.72 4.00
C LEU A 221 18.77 -30.59 5.22
N LYS A 222 17.55 -30.45 5.74
CA LYS A 222 17.07 -31.31 6.84
C LYS A 222 16.75 -32.72 6.33
N GLN A 223 16.19 -32.83 5.12
CA GLN A 223 15.84 -34.11 4.48
C GLN A 223 17.08 -34.87 4.00
N SER A 224 18.11 -34.17 3.52
CA SER A 224 19.37 -34.80 3.09
C SER A 224 20.23 -35.36 4.24
N GLY A 225 19.84 -35.11 5.50
CA GLY A 225 20.52 -35.62 6.69
C GLY A 225 21.73 -34.80 7.16
N GLU A 226 22.04 -33.67 6.51
CA GLU A 226 23.15 -32.79 6.89
C GLU A 226 22.79 -31.85 8.05
N LEU A 227 22.56 -32.42 9.24
CA LEU A 227 22.07 -31.68 10.42
C LEU A 227 23.02 -30.58 10.91
N ASP A 228 24.34 -30.80 10.82
CA ASP A 228 25.34 -29.83 11.28
C ASP A 228 25.33 -28.56 10.42
N LYS A 229 25.32 -28.72 9.09
CA LYS A 229 25.22 -27.60 8.14
C LYS A 229 23.89 -26.86 8.29
N TYR A 230 22.79 -27.58 8.51
CA TYR A 230 21.49 -26.98 8.81
C TYR A 230 21.56 -26.08 10.07
N ALA A 231 22.16 -26.59 11.15
CA ALA A 231 22.30 -25.84 12.40
C ALA A 231 23.18 -24.60 12.24
N GLU A 232 24.28 -24.71 11.49
CA GLU A 232 25.16 -23.57 11.18
C GLU A 232 24.46 -22.49 10.35
N ILE A 233 23.78 -22.87 9.26
CA ILE A 233 23.07 -21.92 8.40
C ILE A 233 21.96 -21.23 9.17
N LYS A 234 21.19 -21.98 9.96
CA LYS A 234 20.13 -21.41 10.81
C LYS A 234 20.69 -20.43 11.84
N LYS A 235 21.83 -20.75 12.46
CA LYS A 235 22.53 -19.84 13.39
C LYS A 235 23.02 -18.58 12.68
N LYS A 236 23.67 -18.70 11.52
CA LYS A 236 24.13 -17.57 10.70
C LYS A 236 22.97 -16.65 10.32
N GLN A 237 21.87 -17.21 9.81
CA GLN A 237 20.67 -16.43 9.47
C GLN A 237 20.06 -15.73 10.70
N ALA A 238 20.04 -16.38 11.87
CA ALA A 238 19.55 -15.76 13.09
C ALA A 238 20.41 -14.58 13.54
N TRP A 239 21.74 -14.72 13.45
CA TRP A 239 22.70 -13.65 13.77
C TRP A 239 22.61 -12.48 12.80
N GLU A 240 22.55 -12.74 11.49
CA GLU A 240 22.37 -11.70 10.47
C GLU A 240 21.06 -10.93 10.69
N LYS A 241 19.96 -11.63 11.02
CA LYS A 241 18.67 -10.99 11.34
C LYS A 241 18.76 -10.12 12.59
N ALA A 242 19.48 -10.57 13.62
CA ALA A 242 19.70 -9.78 14.83
C ALA A 242 20.51 -8.51 14.51
N MET A 243 21.60 -8.64 13.76
CA MET A 243 22.45 -7.53 13.34
C MET A 243 21.71 -6.53 12.42
N ALA A 244 20.88 -7.01 11.50
CA ALA A 244 20.07 -6.15 10.66
C ALA A 244 19.04 -5.36 11.49
N LYS A 245 18.42 -5.99 12.50
CA LYS A 245 17.49 -5.31 13.42
C LYS A 245 18.21 -4.26 14.27
N THR A 246 19.40 -4.55 14.79
CA THR A 246 20.18 -3.57 15.58
C THR A 246 20.69 -2.41 14.73
N ALA A 247 21.04 -2.67 13.46
CA ALA A 247 21.35 -1.62 12.48
C ALA A 247 20.14 -0.75 12.09
N GLY A 248 18.93 -1.05 12.60
CA GLY A 248 17.70 -0.30 12.30
C GLY A 248 17.02 -0.71 10.99
N GLN A 249 17.49 -1.77 10.32
CA GLN A 249 16.86 -2.29 9.12
C GLN A 249 15.57 -3.06 9.48
N LYS A 250 14.47 -2.69 8.80
CA LYS A 250 13.17 -3.36 8.96
C LYS A 250 13.15 -4.70 8.23
N VAL A 251 13.57 -5.76 8.93
CA VAL A 251 13.47 -7.15 8.47
C VAL A 251 12.00 -7.57 8.37
N ARG A 252 11.59 -8.15 7.26
CA ARG A 252 10.18 -8.48 6.95
C ARG A 252 10.09 -9.89 6.39
N ASP A 253 10.21 -10.89 7.25
CA ASP A 253 10.37 -12.28 6.83
C ASP A 253 9.15 -13.17 7.14
N ASP A 254 8.09 -12.61 7.74
CA ASP A 254 6.92 -13.39 8.16
C ASP A 254 6.02 -13.72 6.95
N PRO A 255 5.88 -14.99 6.55
CA PRO A 255 5.18 -15.37 5.33
C PRO A 255 3.69 -15.04 5.38
N GLU A 256 3.03 -15.26 6.52
CA GLU A 256 1.61 -14.97 6.69
C GLU A 256 1.29 -13.49 6.57
N LEU A 257 2.13 -12.62 7.16
CA LEU A 257 1.94 -11.17 7.07
C LEU A 257 2.20 -10.66 5.65
N LEU A 258 3.17 -11.26 4.95
CA LEU A 258 3.45 -10.94 3.55
C LEU A 258 2.30 -11.39 2.63
N ALA A 259 1.75 -12.59 2.85
CA ALA A 259 0.58 -13.10 2.13
C ALA A 259 -0.65 -12.20 2.37
N LYS A 260 -0.95 -11.86 3.63
CA LYS A 260 -2.03 -10.92 4.00
C LYS A 260 -1.88 -9.58 3.29
N LYS A 261 -0.67 -9.03 3.22
CA LYS A 261 -0.39 -7.78 2.46
C LYS A 261 -0.63 -7.92 0.97
N VAL A 262 -0.26 -9.06 0.36
CA VAL A 262 -0.53 -9.32 -1.05
C VAL A 262 -2.04 -9.35 -1.31
N VAL A 263 -2.82 -10.04 -0.47
CA VAL A 263 -4.28 -10.09 -0.56
C VAL A 263 -4.89 -8.69 -0.37
N GLN A 264 -4.44 -7.94 0.62
CA GLN A 264 -4.92 -6.57 0.84
C GLN A 264 -4.68 -5.68 -0.38
N ARG A 265 -3.48 -5.78 -0.99
CA ARG A 265 -3.15 -5.05 -2.22
C ARG A 265 -4.07 -5.45 -3.38
N LYS A 266 -4.40 -6.73 -3.54
CA LYS A 266 -5.38 -7.21 -4.54
C LYS A 266 -6.76 -6.57 -4.29
N LYS A 267 -7.25 -6.56 -3.04
CA LYS A 267 -8.53 -5.95 -2.65
C LYS A 267 -8.57 -4.45 -2.95
N ASP A 268 -7.49 -3.73 -2.67
CA ASP A 268 -7.42 -2.28 -2.92
C ASP A 268 -7.41 -1.96 -4.43
N ILE A 269 -6.72 -2.78 -5.24
CA ILE A 269 -6.77 -2.69 -6.70
C ILE A 269 -8.20 -2.91 -7.22
N GLN A 270 -8.90 -3.94 -6.73
CA GLN A 270 -10.28 -4.21 -7.10
C GLN A 270 -11.23 -3.05 -6.72
N LYS A 271 -11.09 -2.51 -5.50
CA LYS A 271 -11.86 -1.32 -5.06
C LYS A 271 -11.59 -0.12 -5.96
N SER A 272 -10.33 0.10 -6.35
CA SER A 272 -9.97 1.17 -7.28
C SER A 272 -10.64 0.93 -8.64
N LYS A 273 -10.54 -0.27 -9.20
CA LYS A 273 -11.16 -0.64 -10.48
C LYS A 273 -12.67 -0.38 -10.47
N LYS A 274 -13.39 -0.89 -9.48
CA LYS A 274 -14.85 -0.65 -9.31
C LYS A 274 -15.18 0.84 -9.27
N LYS A 275 -14.44 1.64 -8.49
CA LYS A 275 -14.63 3.10 -8.43
C LYS A 275 -14.37 3.79 -9.77
N TRP A 276 -13.48 3.27 -10.60
CA TRP A 276 -13.22 3.80 -11.94
C TRP A 276 -14.37 3.44 -12.89
N ASP A 277 -14.85 2.20 -12.84
CA ASP A 277 -15.97 1.73 -13.65
C ASP A 277 -17.25 2.52 -13.31
N GLU A 278 -17.58 2.68 -12.02
CA GLU A 278 -18.71 3.51 -11.54
C GLU A 278 -18.62 4.97 -12.03
N ARG A 279 -17.40 5.53 -12.11
CA ARG A 279 -17.19 6.89 -12.65
C ARG A 279 -17.46 6.95 -14.14
N LEU A 280 -17.02 5.94 -14.89
CA LEU A 280 -17.25 5.86 -16.33
C LEU A 280 -18.75 5.73 -16.63
N GLU A 281 -19.44 4.82 -15.96
CA GLU A 281 -20.90 4.65 -16.06
C GLU A 281 -21.64 5.94 -15.72
N LYS A 282 -21.26 6.62 -14.63
CA LYS A 282 -21.87 7.91 -14.25
C LYS A 282 -21.67 8.97 -15.33
N ILE A 283 -20.49 9.04 -15.93
CA ILE A 283 -20.20 9.99 -17.02
C ILE A 283 -21.03 9.65 -18.26
N GLU A 284 -21.13 8.39 -18.63
CA GLU A 284 -21.91 7.92 -19.77
C GLU A 284 -23.40 8.19 -19.58
N HIS A 285 -23.94 7.83 -18.42
CA HIS A 285 -25.32 8.11 -18.04
C HIS A 285 -25.62 9.62 -18.09
N GLN A 286 -24.73 10.47 -17.57
CA GLN A 286 -24.90 11.93 -17.68
C GLN A 286 -24.86 12.45 -19.12
N LYS A 287 -24.05 11.85 -20.00
CA LYS A 287 -24.04 12.20 -21.43
C LYS A 287 -25.36 11.80 -22.07
N LYS A 288 -25.82 10.56 -21.84
CA LYS A 288 -27.08 10.02 -22.36
C LYS A 288 -28.28 10.86 -21.91
N GLN A 289 -28.41 11.15 -20.62
CA GLN A 289 -29.47 12.01 -20.09
C GLN A 289 -29.50 13.40 -20.74
N LYS A 290 -28.34 14.01 -20.98
CA LYS A 290 -28.26 15.33 -21.66
C LYS A 290 -28.69 15.23 -23.12
N GLN A 291 -28.30 14.16 -23.81
CA GLN A 291 -28.70 13.91 -25.20
C GLN A 291 -30.21 13.64 -25.31
N GLU A 292 -30.76 12.80 -24.44
CA GLU A 292 -32.20 12.52 -24.36
C GLU A 292 -33.01 13.79 -24.09
N LYS A 293 -32.58 14.61 -23.12
CA LYS A 293 -33.21 15.90 -22.84
C LYS A 293 -33.18 16.83 -24.05
N ARG A 294 -32.05 16.86 -24.79
CA ARG A 294 -31.94 17.65 -26.02
C ARG A 294 -32.90 17.12 -27.10
N GLN A 295 -32.99 15.80 -27.26
CA GLN A 295 -33.86 15.18 -28.25
C GLN A 295 -35.35 15.41 -27.93
N SER A 296 -35.75 15.29 -26.66
CA SER A 296 -37.10 15.63 -26.19
C SER A 296 -37.42 17.09 -26.53
N ASN A 297 -36.57 18.04 -26.13
CA ASN A 297 -36.79 19.46 -26.40
C ASN A 297 -36.90 19.78 -27.91
N ILE A 298 -36.12 19.10 -28.76
CA ILE A 298 -36.21 19.25 -30.22
C ILE A 298 -37.55 18.70 -30.72
N ASN A 299 -37.97 17.53 -30.23
CA ASN A 299 -39.24 16.91 -30.60
C ASN A 299 -40.43 17.76 -30.15
N ASP A 300 -40.39 18.31 -28.95
CA ASP A 300 -41.41 19.21 -28.42
C ASP A 300 -41.49 20.49 -29.24
N ARG A 301 -40.34 21.07 -29.63
CA ARG A 301 -40.31 22.23 -30.55
C ARG A 301 -40.90 21.88 -31.92
N LYS A 302 -40.62 20.69 -32.47
CA LYS A 302 -41.22 20.22 -33.74
C LYS A 302 -42.73 20.06 -33.60
N LYS A 303 -43.22 19.44 -32.52
CA LYS A 303 -44.65 19.27 -32.22
C LYS A 303 -45.34 20.63 -32.01
N GLN A 304 -44.73 21.55 -31.28
CA GLN A 304 -45.23 22.92 -31.09
C GLN A 304 -45.35 23.70 -32.40
N LYS A 305 -44.37 23.57 -33.31
CA LYS A 305 -44.45 24.17 -34.65
C LYS A 305 -45.62 23.58 -35.46
N LYS A 306 -45.79 22.25 -35.45
CA LYS A 306 -46.91 21.57 -36.14
C LYS A 306 -48.26 22.01 -35.58
N THR A 307 -48.44 21.96 -34.27
CA THR A 307 -49.68 22.39 -33.59
C THR A 307 -49.98 23.86 -33.82
N THR A 308 -48.98 24.75 -33.81
CA THR A 308 -49.17 26.18 -34.12
C THR A 308 -49.61 26.38 -35.57
N LYS A 309 -49.04 25.63 -36.52
CA LYS A 309 -49.47 25.66 -37.93
C LYS A 309 -50.93 25.19 -38.08
N LEU A 310 -51.29 24.06 -37.45
CA LEU A 310 -52.67 23.55 -37.44
C LEU A 310 -53.65 24.57 -36.84
N LYS A 311 -53.33 25.15 -35.68
CA LYS A 311 -54.13 26.20 -35.04
C LYS A 311 -54.31 27.42 -35.94
N ARG A 312 -53.25 27.87 -36.64
CA ARG A 312 -53.33 29.01 -37.57
C ARG A 312 -54.19 28.69 -38.80
N ALA A 313 -54.12 27.47 -39.32
CA ALA A 313 -54.90 27.06 -40.49
C ALA A 313 -56.38 26.87 -40.14
N SER A 314 -56.70 26.28 -38.98
CA SER A 314 -58.06 26.22 -38.43
C SER A 314 -58.66 27.62 -38.23
N LYS A 315 -57.92 28.57 -37.62
CA LYS A 315 -58.38 29.96 -37.48
C LYS A 315 -58.66 30.68 -38.80
N LYS A 316 -58.01 30.27 -39.89
CA LYS A 316 -58.23 30.82 -41.24
C LYS A 316 -59.29 30.06 -42.04
N GLY A 317 -60.00 29.11 -41.43
CA GLY A 317 -61.03 28.29 -42.09
C GLY A 317 -60.47 27.28 -43.09
N ARG A 318 -59.15 27.04 -43.12
CA ARG A 318 -58.51 26.10 -44.08
C ARG A 318 -58.45 24.65 -43.58
N ILE A 319 -58.85 24.41 -42.34
CA ILE A 319 -58.93 23.07 -41.73
C ILE A 319 -60.27 22.99 -41.02
N ILE A 320 -61.12 22.08 -41.47
CA ILE A 320 -62.42 21.78 -40.88
C ILE A 320 -62.21 20.64 -39.88
N PRO A 321 -62.42 20.85 -38.56
CA PRO A 321 -62.30 19.76 -37.61
C PRO A 321 -63.45 18.77 -37.82
N GLY A 322 -63.13 17.57 -38.35
CA GLY A 322 -64.11 16.49 -38.56
C GLY A 322 -64.12 15.85 -39.95
N PHE A 323 -63.28 16.29 -40.89
CA PHE A 323 -63.00 15.61 -42.16
C PHE A 323 -61.50 15.40 -42.36
#